data_AF-A0A2R4BRZ2-F1
#
_entry.id   AF-A0A2R4BRZ2-F1
#
_cell.length_a   1.000
_cell.length_b   1.000
_cell.length_c   1.000
_cell.angle_alpha   90.00
_cell.angle_beta   90.00
_cell.angle_gamma   90.00
#
_symmetry.space_group_name_H-M   'P 1'
#
loop_
_entity.id
_entity.type
_entity.pdbx_description
1 polymer ?
#
loop_
_entity_poly.entity_id
_entity_poly.type
_entity_poly.pdbx_seq_one_letter_code
_entity_poly.pdbx_strand_id
1 'polypeptide(L)'
;MKIKVFIFLAIFSLNSWALGGYESLSGDDKKITDHIKNALQISSDDAFTVYEGVIMNQLNTKNWQYNTYDNATLDASEVAKSKNKILHINFVTDNRYVNISLVKYDLENQILVQSIETLPRKSDLAMGKYNELKGDSATWTIDNDLPEFSAFSKKKSSARVKIRLYAVSSGN
;
A
#
# COMPACT_ATOMS: atom_id res chain seq x y z
N MET A 1 -5.74 -38.58 -5.69
CA MET A 1 -5.78 -37.95 -4.36
C MET A 1 -5.34 -36.50 -4.48
N LYS A 2 -6.28 -35.58 -4.70
CA LYS A 2 -6.01 -34.15 -4.90
C LYS A 2 -7.13 -33.37 -4.22
N ILE A 3 -6.78 -32.62 -3.18
CA ILE A 3 -7.41 -31.40 -2.62
C ILE A 3 -6.71 -31.22 -1.28
N LYS A 4 -5.66 -30.39 -1.26
CA LYS A 4 -4.99 -29.92 -0.05
C LYS A 4 -4.51 -28.48 -0.25
N VAL A 5 -5.41 -27.56 -0.58
CA VAL A 5 -5.24 -26.12 -0.30
C VAL A 5 -6.64 -25.48 -0.25
N PHE A 6 -7.37 -25.67 0.84
CA PHE A 6 -8.64 -24.97 1.07
C PHE A 6 -8.79 -24.61 2.55
N ILE A 7 -7.70 -24.18 3.19
CA ILE A 7 -7.72 -23.70 4.58
C ILE A 7 -6.71 -22.56 4.70
N PHE A 8 -6.99 -21.42 4.09
CA PHE A 8 -6.31 -20.16 4.44
C PHE A 8 -7.20 -18.93 4.23
N LEU A 9 -8.24 -19.02 3.40
CA LEU A 9 -9.24 -17.95 3.25
C LEU A 9 -10.25 -17.87 4.42
N ALA A 10 -10.61 -19.02 5.01
CA ALA A 10 -11.63 -19.08 6.08
C ALA A 10 -11.13 -18.67 7.47
N ILE A 11 -9.82 -18.61 7.70
CA ILE A 11 -9.25 -18.25 9.01
C ILE A 11 -9.16 -16.72 9.17
N PHE A 12 -9.13 -15.95 8.08
CA PHE A 12 -9.21 -14.49 8.14
C PHE A 12 -10.65 -13.98 8.34
N SER A 13 -11.65 -14.64 7.75
CA SER A 13 -13.06 -14.24 7.89
C SER A 13 -13.62 -14.41 9.31
N LEU A 14 -13.05 -15.31 10.12
CA LEU A 14 -13.50 -15.56 11.50
C LEU A 14 -12.87 -14.62 12.53
N ASN A 15 -11.72 -14.00 12.23
CA ASN A 15 -11.10 -13.01 13.12
C ASN A 15 -11.63 -11.59 12.87
N SER A 16 -12.20 -11.33 11.69
CA SER A 16 -12.77 -10.02 11.31
C SER A 16 -13.97 -9.63 12.19
N TRP A 17 -14.71 -10.63 12.70
CA TRP A 17 -15.90 -10.40 13.54
C TRP A 17 -15.58 -10.00 14.99
N ALA A 18 -14.34 -10.20 15.45
CA ALA A 18 -13.94 -9.91 16.83
C ALA A 18 -13.23 -8.54 17.00
N LEU A 19 -12.86 -7.87 15.91
CA LEU A 19 -12.05 -6.63 15.93
C LEU A 19 -12.82 -5.35 15.54
N GLY A 20 -14.14 -5.47 15.31
CA GLY A 20 -14.98 -4.37 14.84
C GLY A 20 -14.89 -4.25 13.31
N GLY A 21 -16.01 -4.40 12.63
CA GLY A 21 -16.06 -4.31 11.16
C GLY A 21 -16.10 -2.87 10.67
N TYR A 22 -16.41 -2.70 9.38
CA TYR A 22 -16.55 -1.40 8.70
C TYR A 22 -17.34 -0.34 9.49
N GLU A 23 -18.37 -0.73 10.25
CA GLU A 23 -19.18 0.21 11.05
C GLU A 23 -18.46 0.83 12.25
N SER A 24 -17.37 0.20 12.71
CA SER A 24 -16.55 0.75 13.80
C SER A 24 -15.66 1.91 13.35
N LEU A 25 -15.44 2.08 12.05
CA LEU A 25 -14.63 3.16 11.50
C LEU A 25 -15.32 4.50 11.65
N SER A 26 -14.54 5.54 11.92
CA SER A 26 -15.03 6.92 12.03
C SER A 26 -14.02 7.90 11.41
N GLY A 27 -14.46 9.15 11.19
CA GLY A 27 -13.57 10.21 10.69
C GLY A 27 -12.94 9.87 9.33
N ASP A 28 -11.64 10.12 9.20
CA ASP A 28 -10.92 9.93 7.95
C ASP A 28 -10.73 8.46 7.58
N ASP A 29 -10.65 7.56 8.57
CA ASP A 29 -10.60 6.10 8.39
C ASP A 29 -11.84 5.58 7.64
N LYS A 30 -13.04 6.08 8.01
CA LYS A 30 -14.28 5.70 7.33
C LYS A 30 -14.32 6.30 5.92
N LYS A 31 -13.94 7.57 5.76
CA LYS A 31 -13.91 8.24 4.44
C LYS A 31 -13.03 7.53 3.44
N ILE A 32 -11.82 7.13 3.85
CA ILE A 32 -10.90 6.45 2.94
C ILE A 32 -11.37 5.04 2.60
N THR A 33 -11.95 4.33 3.58
CA THR A 33 -12.56 3.02 3.35
C THR A 33 -13.75 3.11 2.39
N ASP A 34 -14.56 4.17 2.50
CA ASP A 34 -15.63 4.46 1.54
C ASP A 34 -15.11 4.79 0.15
N HIS A 35 -14.03 5.55 0.02
CA HIS A 35 -13.39 5.78 -1.28
C HIS A 35 -12.91 4.47 -1.90
N ILE A 36 -12.29 3.58 -1.12
CA ILE A 36 -11.88 2.24 -1.58
C ILE A 36 -13.11 1.45 -2.06
N LYS A 37 -14.17 1.40 -1.25
CA LYS A 37 -15.42 0.71 -1.57
C LYS A 37 -16.02 1.19 -2.89
N ASN A 38 -16.17 2.51 -3.02
CA ASN A 38 -16.86 3.13 -4.14
C ASN A 38 -16.02 3.07 -5.43
N ALA A 39 -14.72 3.37 -5.36
CA ALA A 39 -13.84 3.37 -6.52
C ALA A 39 -13.66 1.95 -7.08
N LEU A 40 -13.50 0.95 -6.20
CA LEU A 40 -13.30 -0.44 -6.62
C LEU A 40 -14.61 -1.23 -6.80
N GLN A 41 -15.75 -0.67 -6.40
CA GLN A 41 -17.07 -1.31 -6.45
C GLN A 41 -17.08 -2.69 -5.75
N ILE A 42 -16.61 -2.70 -4.51
CA ILE A 42 -16.53 -3.91 -3.66
C ILE A 42 -17.46 -3.79 -2.43
N SER A 43 -17.61 -4.87 -1.67
CA SER A 43 -18.41 -4.85 -0.44
C SER A 43 -17.74 -3.99 0.65
N SER A 44 -18.52 -3.55 1.65
CA SER A 44 -17.97 -2.85 2.82
C SER A 44 -16.94 -3.69 3.59
N ASP A 45 -17.17 -5.00 3.68
CA ASP A 45 -16.28 -5.94 4.39
C ASP A 45 -14.95 -6.12 3.64
N ASP A 46 -14.98 -6.22 2.32
CA ASP A 46 -13.77 -6.28 1.50
C ASP A 46 -12.99 -4.96 1.57
N ALA A 47 -13.69 -3.82 1.53
CA ALA A 47 -13.07 -2.50 1.66
C ALA A 47 -12.41 -2.33 3.03
N PHE A 48 -13.06 -2.78 4.10
CA PHE A 48 -12.49 -2.81 5.45
C PHE A 48 -11.24 -3.69 5.51
N THR A 49 -11.28 -4.89 4.90
CA THR A 49 -10.13 -5.80 4.84
C THR A 49 -8.93 -5.17 4.12
N VAL A 50 -9.17 -4.44 3.03
CA VAL A 50 -8.12 -3.68 2.33
C VAL A 50 -7.58 -2.54 3.21
N TYR A 51 -8.47 -1.80 3.87
CA TYR A 51 -8.06 -0.71 4.77
C TYR A 51 -7.17 -1.22 5.92
N GLU A 52 -7.63 -2.23 6.66
CA GLU A 52 -6.90 -2.79 7.78
C GLU A 52 -5.61 -3.51 7.32
N GLY A 53 -5.72 -4.36 6.30
CA GLY A 53 -4.62 -5.22 5.85
C GLY A 53 -3.55 -4.52 5.04
N VAL A 54 -3.89 -3.43 4.34
CA VAL A 54 -2.97 -2.71 3.45
C VAL A 54 -2.67 -1.31 3.96
N ILE A 55 -3.69 -0.49 4.16
CA ILE A 55 -3.52 0.93 4.43
C ILE A 55 -2.92 1.15 5.83
N MET A 56 -3.56 0.59 6.85
CA MET A 56 -3.11 0.74 8.25
C MET A 56 -1.70 0.17 8.46
N ASN A 57 -1.43 -0.99 7.86
CA ASN A 57 -0.10 -1.63 7.92
C ASN A 57 1.01 -0.76 7.31
N GLN A 58 0.69 0.13 6.35
CA GLN A 58 1.69 0.98 5.69
C GLN A 58 1.89 2.33 6.38
N LEU A 59 0.87 2.87 7.05
CA LEU A 59 0.93 4.21 7.64
C LEU A 59 1.59 4.22 9.03
N ASN A 60 1.37 3.20 9.86
CA ASN A 60 1.97 3.09 11.22
C ASN A 60 1.97 4.41 12.03
N THR A 61 0.99 5.29 11.81
CA THR A 61 0.80 6.58 12.47
C THR A 61 -0.66 7.01 12.30
N LYS A 62 -1.13 7.88 13.20
CA LYS A 62 -2.45 8.53 13.09
C LYS A 62 -2.37 9.92 12.45
N ASN A 63 -1.16 10.44 12.21
CA ASN A 63 -0.96 11.75 11.61
C ASN A 63 -0.70 11.62 10.12
N TRP A 64 -1.77 11.58 9.34
CA TRP A 64 -1.69 11.48 7.89
C TRP A 64 -2.77 12.33 7.22
N GLN A 65 -2.47 12.71 5.98
CA GLN A 65 -3.41 13.31 5.04
C GLN A 65 -3.35 12.49 3.76
N TYR A 66 -4.42 12.52 2.96
CA TYR A 66 -4.45 11.77 1.71
C TYR A 66 -5.13 12.54 0.59
N ASN A 67 -4.75 12.20 -0.64
CA ASN A 67 -5.55 12.48 -1.82
C ASN A 67 -5.72 11.18 -2.63
N THR A 68 -6.78 11.14 -3.43
CA THR A 68 -7.11 9.98 -4.25
C THR A 68 -7.36 10.39 -5.69
N TYR A 69 -6.98 9.49 -6.60
CA TYR A 69 -7.32 9.56 -8.01
C TYR A 69 -7.82 8.18 -8.44
N ASP A 70 -8.90 8.15 -9.20
CA ASP A 70 -9.48 6.92 -9.74
C ASP A 70 -9.73 7.05 -11.25
N ASN A 71 -10.18 5.97 -11.87
CA ASN A 71 -10.46 5.95 -13.31
C ASN A 71 -11.54 6.97 -13.74
N ALA A 72 -12.43 7.39 -12.84
CA ALA A 72 -13.48 8.38 -13.13
C ALA A 72 -12.94 9.82 -13.11
N THR A 73 -11.83 10.07 -12.40
CA THR A 73 -11.17 11.38 -12.34
C THR A 73 -10.22 11.68 -13.51
N LEU A 74 -9.94 10.71 -14.39
CA LEU A 74 -9.02 10.87 -15.52
C LEU A 74 -9.79 11.16 -16.82
N ASP A 75 -9.91 12.43 -17.20
CA ASP A 75 -10.45 12.82 -18.50
C ASP A 75 -9.56 12.30 -19.63
N ALA A 76 -10.12 11.43 -20.47
CA ALA A 76 -9.59 10.97 -21.76
C ALA A 76 -8.30 10.11 -21.75
N SER A 77 -8.27 8.99 -21.02
CA SER A 77 -7.27 7.93 -21.24
C SER A 77 -7.91 6.55 -21.39
N GLU A 78 -7.20 5.59 -22.01
CA GLU A 78 -7.62 4.19 -22.10
C GLU A 78 -7.97 3.58 -20.73
N VAL A 79 -7.41 4.14 -19.67
CA VAL A 79 -7.67 3.80 -18.27
C VAL A 79 -9.12 4.13 -17.86
N ALA A 80 -9.68 5.25 -18.30
CA ALA A 80 -11.08 5.62 -17.99
C ALA A 80 -12.10 4.65 -18.62
N LYS A 81 -11.75 4.06 -19.78
CA LYS A 81 -12.59 3.08 -20.49
C LYS A 81 -12.35 1.64 -20.02
N SER A 82 -11.38 1.42 -19.15
CA SER A 82 -11.08 0.09 -18.61
C SER A 82 -12.23 -0.42 -17.74
N LYS A 83 -12.57 -1.72 -17.92
CA LYS A 83 -13.48 -2.42 -17.00
C LYS A 83 -12.85 -2.64 -15.63
N ASN A 84 -11.52 -2.77 -15.58
CA ASN A 84 -10.78 -2.83 -14.32
C ASN A 84 -10.92 -1.51 -13.56
N LYS A 85 -11.09 -1.59 -12.25
CA LYS A 85 -11.18 -0.43 -11.36
C LYS A 85 -9.84 -0.15 -10.73
N ILE A 86 -9.42 1.11 -10.75
CA ILE A 86 -8.16 1.54 -10.16
C ILE A 86 -8.43 2.67 -9.19
N LEU A 87 -7.75 2.61 -8.06
CA LEU A 87 -7.67 3.67 -7.08
C LEU A 87 -6.21 3.91 -6.72
N HIS A 88 -5.73 5.11 -6.97
CA HIS A 88 -4.45 5.62 -6.49
C HIS A 88 -4.69 6.46 -5.25
N ILE A 89 -3.97 6.16 -4.18
CA ILE A 89 -4.05 6.84 -2.90
C ILE A 89 -2.65 7.34 -2.55
N ASN A 90 -2.50 8.65 -2.37
CA ASN A 90 -1.24 9.21 -1.90
C ASN A 90 -1.42 9.75 -0.49
N PHE A 91 -0.66 9.20 0.44
CA PHE A 91 -0.59 9.67 1.81
C PHE A 91 0.61 10.58 2.01
N VAL A 92 0.39 11.62 2.79
CA VAL A 92 1.43 12.44 3.40
C VAL A 92 1.35 12.20 4.90
N THR A 93 2.43 11.69 5.46
CA THR A 93 2.58 11.42 6.91
C THR A 93 3.90 12.03 7.37
N ASP A 94 4.11 12.14 8.69
CA ASP A 94 5.32 12.58 9.44
C ASP A 94 6.67 12.38 8.70
N ASN A 95 6.91 13.16 7.65
CA ASN A 95 8.08 13.19 6.76
C ASN A 95 8.17 12.18 5.61
N ARG A 96 7.13 11.43 5.24
CA ARG A 96 7.16 10.55 4.06
C ARG A 96 5.88 10.60 3.23
N TYR A 97 6.02 10.29 1.94
CA TYR A 97 4.93 10.00 1.03
C TYR A 97 4.78 8.50 0.85
N VAL A 98 3.54 8.02 0.90
CA VAL A 98 3.20 6.62 0.62
C VAL A 98 2.17 6.63 -0.50
N ASN A 99 2.52 6.06 -1.64
CA ASN A 99 1.62 5.90 -2.78
C ASN A 99 1.16 4.46 -2.85
N ILE A 100 -0.14 4.24 -2.69
CA ILE A 100 -0.77 2.93 -2.78
C ILE A 100 -1.68 2.92 -4.01
N SER A 101 -1.45 1.98 -4.92
CA SER A 101 -2.32 1.73 -6.07
C SER A 101 -3.04 0.40 -5.86
N LEU A 102 -4.36 0.44 -5.96
CA LEU A 102 -5.24 -0.71 -5.87
C LEU A 102 -5.87 -0.94 -7.25
N VAL A 103 -5.71 -2.14 -7.80
CA VAL A 103 -6.28 -2.51 -9.11
C VAL A 103 -7.16 -3.74 -8.91
N LYS A 104 -8.48 -3.55 -9.07
CA LYS A 104 -9.44 -4.66 -9.17
C LYS A 104 -9.63 -5.01 -10.63
N TYR A 105 -9.25 -6.22 -11.01
CA TYR A 105 -9.52 -6.74 -12.34
C TYR A 105 -10.98 -7.18 -12.45
N ASP A 106 -11.63 -6.91 -13.58
CA ASP A 106 -13.05 -7.25 -13.79
C ASP A 106 -13.27 -8.78 -13.84
N LEU A 107 -12.32 -9.50 -14.43
CA LEU A 107 -12.38 -10.94 -14.64
C LEU A 107 -11.88 -11.77 -13.46
N GLU A 108 -11.27 -11.13 -12.46
CA GLU A 108 -10.62 -11.82 -11.33
C GLU A 108 -11.18 -11.30 -10.00
N ASN A 109 -11.46 -12.20 -9.06
CA ASN A 109 -11.85 -11.82 -7.69
C ASN A 109 -10.63 -11.43 -6.84
N GLN A 110 -9.71 -10.65 -7.40
CA GLN A 110 -8.45 -10.27 -6.76
C GLN A 110 -8.18 -8.78 -6.94
N ILE A 111 -7.58 -8.17 -5.91
CA ILE A 111 -7.08 -6.80 -5.92
C ILE A 111 -5.56 -6.87 -5.92
N LEU A 112 -4.94 -6.34 -6.98
CA LEU A 112 -3.50 -6.12 -7.00
C LEU A 112 -3.20 -4.85 -6.18
N VAL A 113 -2.24 -4.99 -5.26
CA VAL A 113 -1.75 -3.89 -4.42
C VAL A 113 -0.33 -3.56 -4.83
N GLN A 114 -0.09 -2.30 -5.15
CA GLN A 114 1.25 -1.75 -5.33
C GLN A 114 1.45 -0.63 -4.33
N SER A 115 2.52 -0.70 -3.55
CA SER A 115 2.88 0.33 -2.57
C SER A 115 4.29 0.82 -2.86
N ILE A 116 4.43 2.13 -2.95
CA ILE A 116 5.70 2.84 -3.09
C ILE A 116 5.80 3.84 -1.95
N GLU A 117 6.88 3.78 -1.20
CA GLU A 117 7.15 4.70 -0.10
C GLU A 117 8.39 5.53 -0.42
N THR A 118 8.31 6.84 -0.23
CA THR A 118 9.48 7.73 -0.23
C THR A 118 10.13 7.71 1.14
N LEU A 119 11.45 7.78 1.20
CA LEU A 119 12.16 7.92 2.48
C LEU A 119 11.74 9.17 3.29
N PRO A 120 11.98 9.16 4.61
CA PRO A 120 11.93 10.35 5.44
C PRO A 120 12.74 11.52 4.84
N ARG A 121 12.21 12.75 4.90
CA ARG A 121 12.87 13.98 4.40
C ARG A 121 14.23 14.29 5.05
N LYS A 122 14.58 13.69 6.19
CA LYS A 122 15.87 13.89 6.90
C LYS A 122 16.84 12.75 6.59
N SER A 123 18.08 13.07 6.20
CA SER A 123 19.07 12.08 5.74
C SER A 123 19.40 11.03 6.80
N ASP A 124 19.49 11.44 8.05
CA ASP A 124 19.71 10.61 9.23
C ASP A 124 18.59 9.58 9.43
N LEU A 125 17.31 9.98 9.23
CA LEU A 125 16.18 9.05 9.29
C LEU A 125 16.13 8.12 8.07
N ALA A 126 16.47 8.64 6.87
CA ALA A 126 16.59 7.85 5.66
C ALA A 126 17.67 6.76 5.78
N MET A 127 18.84 7.11 6.32
CA MET A 127 19.93 6.18 6.59
C MET A 127 19.57 5.18 7.71
N GLY A 128 18.87 5.63 8.75
CA GLY A 128 18.33 4.74 9.78
C GLY A 128 17.41 3.68 9.17
N LYS A 129 16.46 4.08 8.32
CA LYS A 129 15.53 3.16 7.65
C LYS A 129 16.24 2.22 6.67
N TYR A 130 17.22 2.72 5.92
CA TYR A 130 18.05 1.88 5.05
C TYR A 130 18.75 0.77 5.84
N ASN A 131 19.39 1.13 6.96
CA ASN A 131 20.09 0.16 7.81
C ASN A 131 19.13 -0.85 8.46
N GLU A 132 17.94 -0.40 8.89
CA GLU A 132 16.87 -1.26 9.40
C GLU A 132 16.46 -2.31 8.34
N LEU A 133 16.09 -1.87 7.13
CA LEU A 133 15.62 -2.75 6.06
C LEU A 133 16.71 -3.69 5.55
N LYS A 134 17.95 -3.20 5.49
CA LYS A 134 19.13 -4.03 5.14
C LYS A 134 19.43 -5.08 6.21
N GLY A 135 19.20 -4.75 7.49
CA GLY A 135 19.35 -5.65 8.61
C GLY A 135 18.29 -6.76 8.66
N ASP A 136 17.08 -6.50 8.16
CA ASP A 136 16.00 -7.49 8.07
C ASP A 136 16.00 -8.23 6.72
N SER A 137 17.08 -8.97 6.46
CA SER A 137 17.19 -9.82 5.27
C SER A 137 16.24 -11.01 5.29
N ALA A 138 15.57 -11.29 6.42
CA ALA A 138 14.55 -12.32 6.51
C ALA A 138 13.30 -11.92 5.74
N THR A 139 12.87 -10.66 5.89
CA THR A 139 11.65 -10.12 5.29
C THR A 139 11.89 -9.43 3.94
N TRP A 140 13.05 -8.82 3.75
CA TRP A 140 13.32 -7.95 2.60
C TRP A 140 14.44 -8.47 1.70
N THR A 141 14.32 -8.17 0.41
CA THR A 141 15.38 -8.29 -0.59
C THR A 141 15.78 -6.92 -1.07
N ILE A 142 17.09 -6.66 -1.11
CA ILE A 142 17.67 -5.42 -1.65
C ILE A 142 18.05 -5.63 -3.11
N ASP A 143 17.66 -4.67 -3.94
CA ASP A 143 17.97 -4.55 -5.35
C ASP A 143 18.80 -3.26 -5.51
N ASN A 144 20.00 -3.42 -6.06
CA ASN A 144 20.98 -2.35 -6.27
C ASN A 144 21.15 -2.03 -7.76
N ASP A 145 20.11 -2.25 -8.58
CA ASP A 145 20.18 -2.13 -10.04
C ASP A 145 20.59 -0.72 -10.54
N LEU A 146 20.49 0.32 -9.70
CA LEU A 146 20.97 1.68 -10.02
C LEU A 146 21.85 2.23 -8.90
N PRO A 147 23.01 2.86 -9.19
CA PRO A 147 23.97 3.31 -8.18
C PRO A 147 23.44 4.40 -7.24
N GLU A 148 22.39 5.11 -7.64
CA GLU A 148 21.76 6.18 -6.85
C GLU A 148 20.61 5.69 -5.95
N PHE A 149 20.23 4.42 -6.08
CA PHE A 149 19.05 3.86 -5.44
C PHE A 149 19.31 2.50 -4.81
N SER A 150 18.63 2.26 -3.70
CA SER A 150 18.39 0.90 -3.22
C SER A 150 16.89 0.67 -3.21
N ALA A 151 16.45 -0.39 -3.89
CA ALA A 151 15.05 -0.81 -3.85
C ALA A 151 14.92 -2.00 -2.91
N PHE A 152 14.07 -1.90 -1.90
CA PHE A 152 13.75 -2.99 -1.00
C PHE A 152 12.40 -3.58 -1.39
N SER A 153 12.38 -4.87 -1.69
CA SER A 153 11.15 -5.61 -2.01
C SER A 153 10.83 -6.55 -0.87
N LYS A 154 9.58 -6.54 -0.39
CA LYS A 154 9.15 -7.48 0.64
C LYS A 154 8.99 -8.86 0.02
N LYS A 155 9.59 -9.89 0.61
CA LYS A 155 9.47 -11.26 0.08
C LYS A 155 8.01 -11.69 0.04
N LYS A 156 7.63 -12.33 -1.07
CA LYS A 156 6.26 -12.79 -1.34
C LYS A 156 5.23 -11.66 -1.45
N SER A 157 5.65 -10.42 -1.72
CA SER A 157 4.78 -9.26 -1.93
C SER A 157 5.25 -8.44 -3.14
N SER A 158 4.32 -7.75 -3.79
CA SER A 158 4.59 -6.75 -4.84
C SER A 158 4.93 -5.36 -4.28
N ALA A 159 4.95 -5.18 -2.95
CA ALA A 159 5.31 -3.92 -2.30
C ALA A 159 6.82 -3.62 -2.45
N ARG A 160 7.16 -2.39 -2.85
CA ARG A 160 8.55 -1.95 -3.04
C ARG A 160 8.78 -0.62 -2.35
N VAL A 161 9.80 -0.54 -1.50
CA VAL A 161 10.30 0.72 -0.94
C VAL A 161 11.50 1.17 -1.78
N LYS A 162 11.45 2.37 -2.36
CA LYS A 162 12.57 2.92 -3.12
C LYS A 162 13.28 3.97 -2.29
N ILE A 163 14.55 3.70 -1.99
CA ILE A 163 15.43 4.56 -1.20
C ILE A 163 16.39 5.24 -2.16
N ARG A 164 16.29 6.57 -2.32
CA ARG A 164 17.30 7.36 -3.03
C ARG A 164 18.21 8.01 -2.01
N LEU A 165 19.51 7.73 -2.10
CA LEU A 165 20.53 8.35 -1.25
C LEU A 165 21.31 9.34 -2.10
N TYR A 166 21.16 10.64 -1.85
CA TYR A 166 22.07 11.62 -2.43
C TYR A 166 23.29 11.74 -1.52
N ALA A 167 24.46 11.42 -2.06
CA ALA A 167 25.70 11.92 -1.51
C ALA A 167 25.77 13.41 -1.87
N VAL A 168 25.33 14.28 -0.96
CA VAL A 168 25.59 15.71 -1.10
C VAL A 168 27.03 15.92 -0.67
N SER A 169 27.94 16.19 -1.62
CA SER A 169 29.25 16.69 -1.25
C SER A 169 29.02 18.03 -0.54
N SER A 170 29.32 18.11 0.74
CA SER A 170 29.53 19.41 1.37
C SER A 170 30.71 20.04 0.63
N GLY A 171 30.41 20.98 -0.28
CA GLY A 171 31.43 21.84 -0.87
C GLY A 171 32.19 22.53 0.27
N ASN A 172 33.52 22.50 0.18
CA ASN A 172 34.43 23.17 1.10
C ASN A 172 34.08 24.65 1.32
#